data_AF-A0A3S1N937-F1
#
_entry.id   AF-A0A3S1N937-F1
#
_cell.length_a   1.000
_cell.length_b   1.000
_cell.length_c   1.000
_cell.angle_alpha   90.00
_cell.angle_beta   90.00
_cell.angle_gamma   90.00
#
_symmetry.space_group_name_H-M   'P 1'
#
loop_
_entity.id
_entity.type
_entity.pdbx_description
1 polymer ?
#
loop_
_entity_poly.entity_id
_entity_poly.type
_entity_poly.pdbx_seq_one_letter_code
_entity_poly.pdbx_strand_id
1 'polypeptide(L)'
;VIKPVELIVECAARVAGFLGGDALHYQFDRLDDSGWTLNGKRQTQVADLVDLDLGFTPASNLLPIRRLGLRPGISTPAPAAYLAFPELRLERLDQTYSRLDDTRYAYAAPKFGYHQVLEVSSSGFVVDYPGLWKAIACAERA
;
A
#
# COMPACT_ATOMS: atom_id res chain seq x y z
N VAL A 1 -14.24 -12.54 -5.83
CA VAL A 1 -12.82 -12.98 -5.79
C VAL A 1 -12.03 -11.94 -6.57
N ILE A 2 -11.16 -11.19 -5.89
CA ILE A 2 -10.29 -10.20 -6.54
C ILE A 2 -9.19 -11.00 -7.28
N LYS A 3 -9.09 -10.80 -8.61
CA LYS A 3 -8.05 -11.37 -9.50
C LYS A 3 -6.89 -10.35 -9.65
N PRO A 4 -5.82 -10.58 -10.45
CA PRO A 4 -4.48 -10.08 -10.15
C PRO A 4 -4.43 -8.54 -10.02
N VAL A 5 -3.70 -8.11 -9.00
CA VAL A 5 -3.31 -6.72 -8.78
C VAL A 5 -1.93 -6.57 -9.39
N GLU A 6 -1.82 -5.79 -10.46
CA GLU A 6 -0.54 -5.40 -11.02
C GLU A 6 -0.16 -4.04 -10.41
N LEU A 7 0.78 -4.08 -9.46
CA LEU A 7 1.39 -2.89 -8.90
C LEU A 7 2.65 -2.56 -9.71
N ILE A 8 2.67 -1.44 -10.43
CA ILE A 8 3.89 -0.93 -11.07
C ILE A 8 4.50 0.08 -10.11
N VAL A 9 5.57 -0.35 -9.45
CA VAL A 9 6.07 0.10 -8.14
C VAL A 9 6.55 1.57 -8.08
N GLU A 10 6.28 2.43 -9.06
CA GLU A 10 6.75 3.83 -9.02
C GLU A 10 5.73 4.89 -9.47
N CYS A 11 4.81 4.59 -10.40
CA CYS A 11 3.91 5.64 -10.96
C CYS A 11 2.50 5.18 -11.32
N ALA A 12 2.17 3.88 -11.17
CA ALA A 12 0.86 3.40 -11.59
C ALA A 12 0.45 2.11 -10.87
N ALA A 13 -0.85 1.89 -10.77
CA ALA A 13 -1.38 0.60 -10.35
C ALA A 13 -2.58 0.21 -11.20
N ARG A 14 -2.74 -1.08 -11.43
CA ARG A 14 -3.91 -1.65 -12.09
C ARG A 14 -4.53 -2.70 -11.19
N VAL A 15 -5.81 -2.52 -10.91
CA VAL A 15 -6.62 -3.44 -10.11
C VAL A 15 -7.76 -3.92 -11.00
N ALA A 16 -7.76 -5.22 -11.31
CA ALA A 16 -8.81 -5.84 -12.10
C ALA A 16 -9.35 -7.07 -11.36
N GLY A 17 -10.67 -7.23 -11.31
CA GLY A 17 -11.26 -8.35 -10.58
C GLY A 17 -12.77 -8.29 -10.50
N PHE A 18 -13.33 -8.85 -9.42
CA PHE A 18 -14.76 -8.86 -9.18
C PHE A 18 -15.08 -8.54 -7.72
N LEU A 19 -16.06 -7.67 -7.51
CA LEU A 19 -16.63 -7.33 -6.20
C LEU A 19 -18.14 -7.58 -6.25
N GLY A 20 -18.66 -8.45 -5.38
CA GLY A 20 -20.09 -8.78 -5.38
C GLY A 20 -20.62 -9.48 -6.65
N GLY A 21 -19.73 -9.93 -7.54
CA GLY A 21 -20.10 -10.49 -8.86
C GLY A 21 -19.89 -9.51 -10.01
N ASP A 22 -19.78 -8.22 -9.71
CA ASP A 22 -19.53 -7.18 -10.71
C ASP A 22 -18.04 -7.08 -11.03
N ALA A 23 -17.72 -6.96 -12.31
CA ALA A 23 -16.35 -6.71 -12.75
C ALA A 23 -15.90 -5.31 -12.33
N LEU A 24 -14.66 -5.21 -11.83
CA LEU A 24 -14.01 -3.96 -11.49
C LEU A 24 -12.71 -3.80 -12.26
N HIS A 25 -12.47 -2.59 -12.75
CA HIS A 25 -11.24 -2.19 -13.42
C HIS A 25 -10.87 -0.78 -12.96
N TYR A 26 -9.77 -0.69 -12.23
CA TYR A 26 -9.21 0.58 -11.77
C TYR A 26 -7.77 0.72 -12.27
N GLN A 27 -7.51 1.84 -12.91
CA GLN A 27 -6.20 2.30 -13.32
C GLN A 27 -5.88 3.57 -12.54
N PHE A 28 -4.81 3.50 -11.77
CA PHE A 28 -4.23 4.62 -11.04
C PHE A 28 -2.99 5.06 -11.80
N ASP A 29 -2.93 6.32 -12.20
CA ASP A 29 -1.75 6.88 -12.85
C ASP A 29 -1.33 8.14 -12.09
N ARG A 30 -0.04 8.24 -11.83
CA ARG A 30 0.55 9.45 -11.29
C ARG A 30 0.87 10.42 -12.42
N LEU A 31 0.27 11.60 -12.34
CA LEU A 31 0.58 12.74 -13.19
C LEU A 31 1.79 13.45 -12.59
N ASP A 32 2.96 12.81 -12.64
CA ASP A 32 4.22 13.44 -12.24
C ASP A 32 4.11 14.03 -10.80
N ASP A 33 4.50 15.29 -10.58
CA ASP A 33 4.34 15.97 -9.28
C ASP A 33 2.95 16.65 -9.13
N SER A 34 2.07 16.49 -10.12
CA SER A 34 0.75 17.14 -10.18
C SER A 34 -0.40 16.28 -9.64
N GLY A 35 -0.11 15.08 -9.11
CA GLY A 35 -1.04 14.26 -8.34
C GLY A 35 -1.49 12.96 -9.04
N TRP A 36 -2.66 12.45 -8.65
CA TRP A 36 -3.17 11.15 -9.11
C TRP A 36 -4.39 11.27 -10.03
N THR A 37 -4.51 10.33 -10.96
CA THR A 37 -5.77 10.03 -11.65
C THR A 37 -6.28 8.66 -11.30
N LEU A 38 -7.59 8.50 -11.36
CA LEU A 38 -8.31 7.25 -11.26
C LEU A 38 -9.19 7.07 -12.50
N ASN A 39 -8.89 6.08 -13.34
CA ASN A 39 -9.53 5.86 -14.63
C ASN A 39 -9.58 7.17 -15.47
N GLY A 40 -8.44 7.88 -15.52
CA GLY A 40 -8.30 9.15 -16.23
C GLY A 40 -8.91 10.37 -15.53
N LYS A 41 -9.63 10.20 -14.41
CA LYS A 41 -10.21 11.32 -13.64
C LYS A 41 -9.27 11.78 -12.53
N ARG A 42 -8.89 13.06 -12.55
CA ARG A 42 -8.03 13.68 -11.51
C ARG A 42 -8.63 13.52 -10.11
N GLN A 43 -7.77 13.19 -9.15
CA GLN A 43 -8.10 13.00 -7.73
C GLN A 43 -7.45 14.13 -6.93
N THR A 44 -8.10 15.29 -6.88
CA THR A 44 -7.55 16.51 -6.26
C THR A 44 -7.36 16.40 -4.75
N GLN A 45 -8.15 15.55 -4.09
CA GLN A 45 -8.13 15.32 -2.65
C GLN A 45 -6.90 14.55 -2.14
N VAL A 46 -6.11 13.97 -3.05
CA VAL A 46 -4.87 13.24 -2.76
C VAL A 46 -3.71 13.72 -3.65
N ALA A 47 -3.81 14.92 -4.21
CA ALA A 47 -2.85 15.40 -5.21
C ALA A 47 -1.43 15.59 -4.65
N ASP A 48 -1.30 15.85 -3.35
CA ASP A 48 -0.03 16.02 -2.64
C ASP A 48 0.61 14.70 -2.19
N LEU A 49 -0.08 13.57 -2.38
CA LEU A 49 0.33 12.28 -1.84
C LEU A 49 1.21 11.52 -2.83
N VAL A 50 2.32 11.01 -2.29
CA VAL A 50 3.36 10.35 -3.10
C VAL A 50 3.05 8.87 -3.28
N ASP A 51 2.67 8.17 -2.23
CA ASP A 51 2.47 6.73 -2.29
C ASP A 51 0.99 6.39 -2.47
N LEU A 52 0.71 5.31 -3.20
CA LEU A 52 -0.63 4.72 -3.29
C LEU A 52 -0.75 3.62 -2.24
N ASP A 53 -1.83 3.60 -1.47
CA ASP A 53 -2.15 2.51 -0.55
C ASP A 53 -3.42 1.79 -1.01
N LEU A 54 -3.31 0.47 -1.22
CA LEU A 54 -4.43 -0.38 -1.60
C LEU A 54 -4.86 -1.18 -0.39
N GLY A 55 -5.91 -0.73 0.31
CA GLY A 55 -6.31 -1.27 1.62
C GLY A 55 -6.64 -2.77 1.71
N PHE A 56 -6.69 -3.46 0.58
CA PHE A 56 -6.92 -4.90 0.48
C PHE A 56 -5.61 -5.72 0.33
N THR A 57 -4.44 -5.09 0.27
CA THR A 57 -3.15 -5.80 0.09
C THR A 57 -2.00 -5.08 0.80
N PRO A 58 -1.05 -5.81 1.41
CA PRO A 58 0.13 -5.19 1.99
C PRO A 58 1.21 -4.84 0.94
N ALA A 59 0.99 -5.14 -0.34
CA ALA A 59 1.97 -4.89 -1.39
C ALA A 59 2.31 -3.39 -1.52
N SER A 60 1.36 -2.49 -1.25
CA SER A 60 1.59 -1.04 -1.28
C SER A 60 2.53 -0.55 -0.20
N ASN A 61 2.69 -1.26 0.93
CA ASN A 61 3.64 -0.88 1.99
C ASN A 61 5.10 -0.89 1.48
N LEU A 62 5.38 -1.63 0.39
CA LEU A 62 6.69 -1.63 -0.25
C LEU A 62 7.10 -0.22 -0.72
N LEU A 63 6.15 0.59 -1.18
CA LEU A 63 6.40 1.92 -1.75
C LEU A 63 7.09 2.86 -0.75
N PRO A 64 6.50 3.17 0.43
CA PRO A 64 7.16 4.03 1.41
C PRO A 64 8.43 3.38 1.98
N ILE A 65 8.46 2.06 2.17
CA ILE A 65 9.65 1.35 2.70
C ILE A 65 10.87 1.58 1.79
N ARG A 66 10.69 1.44 0.48
CA ARG A 66 11.77 1.63 -0.50
C ARG A 66 12.10 3.10 -0.71
N ARG A 67 11.09 3.93 -0.94
CA ARG A 67 11.25 5.34 -1.25
C ARG A 67 11.93 6.12 -0.13
N LEU A 68 11.58 5.83 1.13
CA LEU A 68 12.12 6.56 2.28
C LEU A 68 13.51 6.08 2.71
N GLY A 69 13.89 4.83 2.40
CA GLY A 69 15.22 4.30 2.74
C GLY A 69 15.60 4.49 4.20
N LEU A 70 14.63 4.32 5.11
CA LEU A 70 14.75 4.76 6.51
C LEU A 70 15.97 4.15 7.22
N ARG A 71 16.63 4.99 8.03
CA ARG A 71 17.58 4.55 9.03
C ARG A 71 16.82 4.02 10.26
N PRO A 72 17.35 3.00 10.96
CA PRO A 72 16.72 2.52 12.19
C PRO A 72 16.49 3.62 13.23
N GLY A 73 15.36 3.57 13.92
CA GLY A 73 15.01 4.43 15.04
C GLY A 73 14.37 5.77 14.68
N ILE A 74 14.22 6.12 13.40
CA ILE A 74 13.57 7.37 12.98
C ILE A 74 12.14 7.09 12.51
N SER A 75 11.18 7.68 13.24
CA SER A 75 9.77 7.69 12.86
C SER A 75 9.51 8.76 11.81
N THR A 76 8.97 8.36 10.66
CA THR A 76 8.78 9.23 9.49
C THR A 76 7.33 9.16 8.99
N PRO A 77 6.62 10.30 8.88
CA PRO A 77 5.31 10.35 8.25
C PRO A 77 5.39 9.97 6.76
N ALA A 78 4.43 9.15 6.31
CA ALA A 78 4.31 8.68 4.94
C ALA A 78 2.82 8.65 4.52
N PRO A 79 2.16 9.81 4.40
CA PRO A 79 0.76 9.85 4.02
C PRO A 79 0.58 9.31 2.60
N ALA A 80 -0.49 8.54 2.41
CA ALA A 80 -0.73 7.82 1.16
C ALA A 80 -2.11 8.11 0.57
N ALA A 81 -2.20 8.09 -0.76
CA ALA A 81 -3.44 8.04 -1.50
C ALA A 81 -4.06 6.66 -1.30
N TYR A 82 -4.93 6.55 -0.31
CA TYR A 82 -5.52 5.29 0.12
C TYR A 82 -6.80 5.02 -0.64
N LEU A 83 -6.87 3.87 -1.32
CA LEU A 83 -8.11 3.35 -1.87
C LEU A 83 -8.94 2.72 -0.77
N ALA A 84 -9.91 3.49 -0.28
CA ALA A 84 -10.82 3.04 0.75
C ALA A 84 -11.70 1.91 0.26
N PHE A 85 -11.81 0.85 1.05
CA PHE A 85 -12.75 -0.25 0.84
C PHE A 85 -13.85 -0.19 1.92
N PRO A 86 -15.12 -0.45 1.59
CA PRO A 86 -15.64 -0.95 0.30
C PRO A 86 -15.96 0.11 -0.77
N GLU A 87 -15.80 1.40 -0.50
CA GLU A 87 -16.34 2.46 -1.37
C GLU A 87 -15.50 2.76 -2.62
N LEU A 88 -14.28 2.22 -2.68
CA LEU A 88 -13.34 2.30 -3.81
C LEU A 88 -13.10 3.74 -4.29
N ARG A 89 -12.90 4.65 -3.33
CA ARG A 89 -12.52 6.05 -3.55
C ARG A 89 -11.14 6.32 -2.95
N LEU A 90 -10.37 7.20 -3.60
CA LEU A 90 -9.12 7.68 -3.02
C LEU A 90 -9.40 8.71 -1.93
N GLU A 91 -8.72 8.57 -0.81
CA GLU A 91 -8.71 9.53 0.28
C GLU A 91 -7.33 9.55 0.94
N ARG A 92 -7.05 10.60 1.70
CA ARG A 92 -5.79 10.67 2.45
C ARG A 92 -5.81 9.67 3.61
N LEU A 93 -4.74 8.90 3.74
CA LEU A 93 -4.45 8.09 4.91
C LEU A 93 -3.12 8.54 5.51
N ASP A 94 -3.18 9.09 6.71
CA ASP A 94 -1.97 9.39 7.48
C ASP A 94 -1.37 8.08 8.02
N GLN A 95 -0.11 7.85 7.68
CA GLN A 95 0.65 6.69 8.11
C GLN A 95 2.02 7.13 8.58
N THR A 96 2.62 6.32 9.46
CA THR A 96 3.98 6.53 9.95
C THR A 96 4.75 5.22 9.91
N TYR A 97 6.00 5.27 9.43
CA TYR A 97 6.92 4.14 9.43
C TYR A 97 8.15 4.49 10.24
N SER A 98 8.61 3.54 11.05
CA SER A 98 9.91 3.58 11.72
C SER A 98 10.61 2.25 11.53
N ARG A 99 11.78 2.27 10.88
CA ARG A 99 12.59 1.07 10.76
C ARG A 99 13.13 0.69 12.13
N LEU A 100 12.93 -0.55 12.56
CA LEU A 100 13.47 -1.06 13.82
C LEU A 100 14.80 -1.78 13.57
N ASP A 101 14.85 -2.59 12.52
CA ASP A 101 16.03 -3.28 12.03
C ASP A 101 15.88 -3.61 10.53
N ASP A 102 16.66 -4.56 10.01
CA ASP A 102 16.67 -4.94 8.60
C ASP A 102 15.37 -5.60 8.12
N THR A 103 14.57 -6.15 9.03
CA THR A 103 13.39 -6.97 8.71
C THR A 103 12.12 -6.50 9.41
N ARG A 104 12.19 -5.46 10.25
CA ARG A 104 11.06 -5.02 11.05
C ARG A 104 10.84 -3.51 10.96
N TYR A 105 9.57 -3.13 10.76
CA TYR A 105 9.13 -1.74 10.70
C TYR A 105 7.95 -1.54 11.65
N ALA A 106 8.08 -0.62 12.61
CA ALA A 106 6.91 -0.14 13.33
C ALA A 106 6.06 0.71 12.37
N TYR A 107 4.79 0.37 12.27
CA TYR A 107 3.83 1.00 11.39
C TYR A 107 2.61 1.45 12.19
N ALA A 108 2.15 2.67 11.89
CA ALA A 108 0.95 3.24 12.49
C ALA A 108 0.02 3.81 11.43
N ALA A 109 -1.28 3.55 11.57
CA ALA A 109 -2.36 4.16 10.82
C ALA A 109 -3.47 4.61 11.80
N PRO A 110 -3.40 5.85 12.33
CA PRO A 110 -4.29 6.33 13.39
C PRO A 110 -5.77 6.25 13.02
N LYS A 111 -6.12 6.43 11.74
CA LYS A 111 -7.49 6.29 11.23
C LYS A 111 -8.15 4.97 11.62
N PHE A 112 -7.36 3.89 11.73
CA PHE A 112 -7.84 2.56 12.08
C PHE A 112 -7.47 2.13 13.50
N GLY A 113 -6.87 3.03 14.30
CA GLY A 113 -6.30 2.68 15.60
C GLY A 113 -5.21 1.60 15.51
N TYR A 114 -4.59 1.43 14.33
CA TYR A 114 -3.63 0.36 14.10
C TYR A 114 -2.20 0.84 14.41
N HIS A 115 -1.51 0.09 15.25
CA HIS A 115 -0.11 0.32 15.61
C HIS A 115 0.58 -1.01 15.91
N GLN A 116 1.38 -1.51 14.97
CA GLN A 116 2.06 -2.81 15.09
C GLN A 116 3.40 -2.81 14.36
N VAL A 117 4.16 -3.88 14.56
CA VAL A 117 5.41 -4.14 13.82
C VAL A 117 5.11 -5.03 12.63
N LEU A 118 5.42 -4.54 11.43
CA LEU A 118 5.42 -5.32 10.20
C LEU A 118 6.74 -6.09 10.09
N GLU A 119 6.66 -7.35 9.67
CA GLU A 119 7.84 -8.10 9.23
C GLU A 119 7.95 -8.00 7.71
N VAL A 120 9.16 -7.77 7.22
CA VAL A 120 9.45 -7.62 5.79
C VAL A 120 10.55 -8.57 5.35
N SER A 121 10.46 -9.01 4.09
CA SER A 121 11.55 -9.70 3.40
C SER A 121 12.71 -8.75 3.13
N SER A 122 13.87 -9.31 2.74
CA SER A 122 15.06 -8.55 2.32
C SER A 122 14.82 -7.58 1.16
N SER A 123 13.77 -7.81 0.37
CA SER A 123 13.38 -6.93 -0.74
C SER A 123 12.44 -5.79 -0.33
N GLY A 124 11.93 -5.82 0.91
CA GLY A 124 11.01 -4.83 1.48
C GLY A 124 9.53 -5.24 1.46
N PHE A 125 9.17 -6.38 0.85
CA PHE A 125 7.78 -6.85 0.88
C PHE A 125 7.39 -7.30 2.28
N VAL A 126 6.21 -6.89 2.74
CA VAL A 126 5.64 -7.33 4.01
C VAL A 126 5.30 -8.82 3.93
N VAL A 127 5.83 -9.59 4.88
CA VAL A 127 5.60 -11.04 5.04
C VAL A 127 4.71 -11.36 6.22
N ASP A 128 4.70 -10.51 7.26
CA ASP A 128 3.73 -10.56 8.36
C ASP A 128 3.19 -9.16 8.62
N TYR A 129 1.87 -9.04 8.53
CA TYR A 129 1.09 -7.86 8.87
C TYR A 129 0.11 -8.27 9.97
N PRO A 130 0.46 -8.07 11.25
CA PRO A 130 -0.26 -8.68 12.36
C PRO A 130 -1.78 -8.46 12.34
N GLY A 131 -2.51 -9.58 12.27
CA GLY A 131 -3.98 -9.59 12.27
C GLY A 131 -4.63 -9.30 10.91
N LEU A 132 -3.88 -8.92 9.87
CA LEU A 132 -4.42 -8.60 8.55
C LEU A 132 -3.88 -9.49 7.43
N TRP A 133 -2.58 -9.81 7.43
CA TRP A 133 -1.96 -10.57 6.35
C TRP A 133 -0.79 -11.41 6.85
N LYS A 134 -0.61 -12.58 6.24
CA LYS A 134 0.59 -13.39 6.42
C LYS A 134 0.94 -14.09 5.11
N ALA A 135 2.18 -13.95 4.67
CA ALA A 135 2.69 -14.70 3.54
C ALA A 135 2.74 -16.18 3.93
N ILE A 136 2.12 -17.04 3.11
CA ILE A 136 2.18 -18.49 3.27
C ILE A 136 3.09 -19.01 2.17
N ALA A 137 4.26 -19.53 2.55
CA ALA A 137 5.06 -20.31 1.62
C ALA A 137 4.35 -21.64 1.37
N CYS A 138 4.08 -21.96 0.10
CA CYS A 138 3.85 -23.36 -0.26
C CYS A 138 5.23 -24.02 -0.23
N ALA A 139 5.46 -24.97 0.68
CA ALA A 139 6.54 -25.92 0.47
C ALA A 139 6.21 -26.66 -0.84
N GLU A 140 7.11 -26.62 -1.82
CA GLU A 140 7.05 -27.55 -2.94
C GLU A 140 6.97 -28.95 -2.33
N ARG A 141 5.88 -29.67 -2.63
CA ARG A 141 5.86 -31.11 -2.33
C ARG A 141 6.95 -31.72 -3.19
N ALA A 142 7.99 -32.23 -2.55
CA ALA A 142 8.99 -33.10 -3.16
C ALA A 142 8.31 -34.32 -3.82
#